data_AF-A0A293MRF7-F1
#
_entry.id   AF-A0A293MRF7-F1
#
_cell.length_a   1.000
_cell.length_b   1.000
_cell.length_c   1.000
_cell.angle_alpha   90.00
_cell.angle_beta   90.00
_cell.angle_gamma   90.00
#
_symmetry.space_group_name_H-M   'P 1'
#
loop_
_entity.id
_entity.type
_entity.pdbx_description
1 polymer ?
#
loop_
_entity_poly.entity_id
_entity_poly.type
_entity_poly.pdbx_seq_one_letter_code
_entity_poly.pdbx_strand_id
1 'polypeptide(L)'
;MCLQFFNLEHPYLILGHKGLESESQLKDAKKLAKEKKLLSLLGKGLPRRNLRMLYRRSRALFHPMRLDSSATFTPDESEQVLALYRRLGPKWHEMEKLMEKPADTIRIHFLQLEEKKHNIERGRWEFEEEVRLQNAMKKFGHTERNGRLPRGVTWEKIAKEVGTRGPAQCYKRWVYAFRRTEMTKAHKKVWNSFDTIHLINEIYHAKSIPSNDYDWSKVVHKFPAAKTARNLCRKWKYLVSNHVPKSSRNNEKACAAYLYKYHLPGLLSSCNISIERAVELSKCSRLKQ
;
A
#
# COMPACT_ATOMS: atom_id res chain seq x y z
N MET A 1 31.16 -15.63 -13.24
CA MET A 1 31.16 -15.35 -14.70
C MET A 1 30.62 -13.93 -15.02
N CYS A 2 31.15 -12.86 -14.41
CA CYS A 2 30.68 -11.47 -14.67
C CYS A 2 31.80 -10.40 -14.66
N LEU A 3 32.98 -10.69 -14.11
CA LEU A 3 34.11 -9.75 -14.11
C LEU A 3 34.80 -9.67 -15.48
N GLN A 4 34.73 -10.73 -16.30
CA GLN A 4 35.26 -10.76 -17.66
C GLN A 4 34.51 -9.83 -18.65
N PHE A 5 33.29 -9.39 -18.34
CA PHE A 5 32.45 -8.66 -19.31
C PHE A 5 32.92 -7.23 -19.63
N PHE A 6 33.81 -6.65 -18.82
CA PHE A 6 34.24 -5.27 -18.99
C PHE A 6 35.75 -5.09 -19.10
N ASN A 7 36.54 -6.18 -19.13
CA ASN A 7 38.00 -6.15 -19.21
C ASN A 7 38.67 -5.28 -18.12
N LEU A 8 38.00 -5.14 -16.97
CA LEU A 8 38.49 -4.41 -15.81
C LEU A 8 38.79 -5.44 -14.71
N GLU A 9 40.02 -5.47 -14.24
CA GLU A 9 40.48 -6.40 -13.20
C GLU A 9 39.79 -6.11 -11.86
N HIS A 10 39.60 -4.83 -11.52
CA HIS A 10 39.02 -4.37 -10.25
C HIS A 10 37.96 -3.26 -10.45
N PRO A 11 36.81 -3.55 -11.10
CA PRO A 11 35.80 -2.55 -11.44
C PRO A 11 35.11 -1.94 -10.20
N TYR A 12 35.21 -2.61 -9.05
CA TYR A 12 34.66 -2.16 -7.78
C TYR A 12 35.43 -0.97 -7.17
N LEU A 13 36.74 -0.87 -7.42
CA LEU A 13 37.59 0.24 -6.95
C LEU A 13 37.16 1.58 -7.52
N ILE A 14 36.84 1.60 -8.82
CA ILE A 14 36.36 2.76 -9.57
C ILE A 14 35.12 3.38 -8.90
N LEU A 15 34.32 2.55 -8.23
CA LEU A 15 33.07 2.93 -7.60
C LEU A 15 33.18 3.10 -6.09
N GLY A 16 34.40 2.99 -5.56
CA GLY A 16 34.75 3.28 -4.19
C GLY A 16 34.48 2.15 -3.20
N HIS A 17 34.30 0.92 -3.66
CA HIS A 17 34.25 -0.23 -2.77
C HIS A 17 35.66 -0.58 -2.30
N LYS A 18 35.81 -0.95 -1.02
CA LYS A 18 37.08 -1.42 -0.47
C LYS A 18 37.19 -2.92 -0.77
N GLY A 19 38.16 -3.30 -1.61
CA GLY A 19 38.60 -4.69 -1.75
C GLY A 19 39.73 -4.99 -0.77
N LEU A 20 40.60 -5.94 -1.14
CA LEU A 20 41.85 -6.26 -0.43
C LEU A 20 42.98 -5.25 -0.71
N GLU A 21 42.73 -4.27 -1.57
CA GLU A 21 43.74 -3.33 -2.09
C GLU A 21 44.00 -2.15 -1.14
N SER A 22 45.19 -1.56 -1.26
CA SER A 22 45.63 -0.46 -0.41
C SER A 22 44.79 0.82 -0.58
N GLU A 23 44.77 1.69 0.45
CA GLU A 23 44.04 2.96 0.38
C GLU A 23 44.55 3.90 -0.72
N SER A 24 45.81 3.75 -1.15
CA SER A 24 46.38 4.51 -2.27
C SER A 24 45.75 4.11 -3.60
N GLN A 25 45.69 2.79 -3.88
CA GLN A 25 45.08 2.27 -5.12
C GLN A 25 43.62 2.68 -5.25
N LEU A 26 42.88 2.74 -4.14
CA LEU A 26 41.50 3.23 -4.12
C LEU A 26 41.41 4.72 -4.48
N LYS A 27 42.35 5.55 -4.00
CA LYS A 27 42.39 6.98 -4.32
C LYS A 27 42.71 7.20 -5.80
N ASP A 28 43.67 6.44 -6.34
CA ASP A 28 44.08 6.54 -7.74
C ASP A 28 42.97 6.08 -8.68
N ALA A 29 42.29 4.97 -8.36
CA ALA A 29 41.13 4.50 -9.11
C ALA A 29 39.98 5.52 -9.11
N LYS A 30 39.70 6.16 -7.97
CA LYS A 30 38.70 7.23 -7.88
C LYS A 30 39.08 8.46 -8.71
N LYS A 31 40.37 8.83 -8.70
CA LYS A 31 40.90 9.95 -9.51
C LYS A 31 40.73 9.65 -11.00
N LEU A 32 41.17 8.48 -11.45
CA LEU A 32 41.01 8.02 -12.83
C LEU A 32 39.52 8.00 -13.26
N ALA A 33 38.64 7.51 -12.38
CA ALA A 33 37.21 7.45 -12.66
C ALA A 33 36.59 8.83 -12.90
N LYS A 34 37.04 9.82 -12.14
CA LYS A 34 36.62 11.22 -12.26
C LYS A 34 37.16 11.84 -13.54
N GLU A 35 38.45 11.68 -13.83
CA GLU A 35 39.11 12.20 -15.04
C GLU A 35 38.48 11.65 -16.32
N LYS A 36 38.26 10.33 -16.37
CA LYS A 36 37.66 9.65 -17.54
C LYS A 36 36.13 9.77 -17.59
N LYS A 37 35.50 10.43 -16.61
CA LYS A 37 34.03 10.55 -16.48
C LYS A 37 33.32 9.19 -16.65
N LEU A 38 33.84 8.13 -16.02
CA LEU A 38 33.40 6.75 -16.26
C LEU A 38 31.90 6.53 -16.04
N LEU A 39 31.28 7.21 -15.06
CA LEU A 39 29.83 7.13 -14.84
C LEU A 39 29.01 7.67 -16.03
N SER A 40 29.52 8.69 -16.72
CA SER A 40 28.90 9.21 -17.95
C SER A 40 29.06 8.23 -19.10
N LEU A 41 30.20 7.54 -19.19
CA LEU A 41 30.46 6.51 -20.19
C LEU A 41 29.57 5.28 -19.98
N LEU A 42 29.43 4.82 -18.73
CA LEU A 42 28.49 3.74 -18.34
C LEU A 42 27.03 4.10 -18.62
N GLY A 43 26.71 5.40 -18.67
CA GLY A 43 25.39 5.92 -19.01
C GLY A 43 25.15 6.12 -20.51
N LYS A 44 26.15 5.90 -21.38
CA LYS A 44 26.01 6.11 -22.83
C LYS A 44 24.96 5.13 -23.35
N GLY A 45 23.88 5.65 -23.95
CA GLY A 45 22.73 4.85 -24.39
C GLY A 45 21.62 4.69 -23.33
N LEU A 46 21.73 5.32 -22.16
CA LEU A 46 20.70 5.34 -21.11
C LEU A 46 20.11 6.75 -20.90
N PRO A 47 19.42 7.34 -21.89
CA PRO A 47 19.05 8.77 -21.90
C PRO A 47 18.10 9.18 -20.77
N ARG A 48 17.34 8.24 -20.20
CA ARG A 48 16.39 8.50 -19.09
C ARG A 48 16.98 8.28 -17.70
N ARG A 49 18.28 7.96 -17.58
CA ARG A 49 18.93 7.63 -16.30
C ARG A 49 19.89 8.75 -15.92
N ASN A 50 19.68 9.33 -14.74
CA ASN A 50 20.62 10.31 -14.19
C ASN A 50 21.87 9.63 -13.59
N LEU A 51 22.95 10.40 -13.44
CA LEU A 51 24.24 9.92 -12.91
C LEU A 51 24.12 9.27 -11.53
N ARG A 52 23.21 9.74 -10.67
CA ARG A 52 22.98 9.17 -9.33
C ARG A 52 22.41 7.75 -9.42
N MET A 53 21.47 7.50 -10.34
CA MET A 53 20.91 6.17 -10.59
C MET A 53 21.95 5.23 -11.17
N LEU A 54 22.76 5.72 -12.12
CA LEU A 54 23.85 4.97 -12.72
C LEU A 54 24.87 4.57 -11.66
N TYR A 55 25.35 5.52 -10.86
CA TYR A 55 26.28 5.26 -9.76
C TYR A 55 25.78 4.18 -8.78
N ARG A 56 24.52 4.30 -8.32
CA ARG A 56 23.92 3.29 -7.43
C ARG A 56 23.85 1.92 -8.07
N ARG A 57 23.42 1.84 -9.33
CA ARG A 57 23.30 0.56 -10.03
C ARG A 57 24.66 -0.05 -10.30
N SER A 58 25.64 0.74 -10.74
CA SER A 58 27.01 0.30 -10.95
C SER A 58 27.61 -0.25 -9.65
N ARG A 59 27.45 0.44 -8.51
CA ARG A 59 27.93 -0.07 -7.22
C ARG A 59 27.35 -1.43 -6.86
N ALA A 60 26.06 -1.65 -7.10
CA ALA A 60 25.45 -2.95 -6.86
C ALA A 60 25.94 -4.01 -7.86
N LEU A 61 26.09 -3.65 -9.14
CA LEU A 61 26.47 -4.58 -10.21
C LEU A 61 27.91 -5.07 -10.08
N PHE A 62 28.81 -4.16 -9.71
CA PHE A 62 30.24 -4.41 -9.59
C PHE A 62 30.65 -4.67 -8.14
N HIS A 63 29.73 -4.97 -7.22
CA HIS A 63 30.11 -5.31 -5.85
C HIS A 63 30.97 -6.59 -5.84
N PRO A 64 32.11 -6.64 -5.13
CA PRO A 64 33.00 -7.81 -5.10
C PRO A 64 32.25 -9.10 -4.74
N MET A 65 31.44 -9.04 -3.68
CA MET A 65 30.70 -10.17 -3.11
C MET A 65 29.34 -10.42 -3.77
N ARG A 66 29.09 -9.89 -4.98
CA ARG A 66 27.77 -10.00 -5.62
C ARG A 66 27.40 -11.43 -5.98
N LEU A 67 28.36 -12.22 -6.47
CA LEU A 67 28.09 -13.60 -6.89
C LEU A 67 27.71 -14.49 -5.69
N ASP A 68 28.31 -14.22 -4.54
CA ASP A 68 28.07 -14.97 -3.29
C ASP A 68 26.79 -14.50 -2.56
N SER A 69 26.30 -13.31 -2.91
CA SER A 69 25.11 -12.68 -2.30
C SER A 69 23.76 -13.30 -2.67
N SER A 70 23.74 -14.30 -3.57
CA SER A 70 22.52 -15.09 -3.81
C SER A 70 22.26 -16.13 -2.72
N ALA A 71 23.23 -16.38 -1.83
CA ALA A 71 23.07 -17.28 -0.71
C ALA A 71 22.04 -16.72 0.28
N THR A 72 20.94 -17.45 0.43
CA THR A 72 19.87 -17.19 1.40
C THR A 72 20.45 -17.07 2.81
N PHE A 73 19.96 -16.12 3.61
CA PHE A 73 20.40 -16.01 5.01
C PHE A 73 19.94 -17.21 5.83
N THR A 74 20.86 -17.83 6.56
CA THR A 74 20.53 -18.87 7.54
C THR A 74 19.85 -18.24 8.78
N PRO A 75 19.17 -19.03 9.63
CA PRO A 75 18.64 -18.55 10.91
C PRO A 75 19.73 -17.92 11.79
N ASP A 76 20.91 -18.54 11.88
CA ASP A 76 22.04 -18.04 12.68
C ASP A 76 22.57 -16.71 12.15
N GLU A 77 22.74 -16.60 10.83
CA GLU A 77 23.13 -15.34 10.18
C GLU A 77 22.07 -14.25 10.42
N SER A 78 20.78 -14.62 10.44
CA SER A 78 19.68 -13.69 10.73
C SER A 78 19.74 -13.16 12.17
N GLU A 79 20.05 -14.02 13.14
CA GLU A 79 20.24 -13.60 14.52
C GLU A 79 21.48 -12.71 14.66
N GLN A 80 22.57 -13.07 13.98
CA GLN A 80 23.79 -12.26 13.93
C GLN A 80 23.54 -10.86 13.36
N VAL A 81 22.73 -10.72 12.29
CA VAL A 81 22.31 -9.41 11.75
C VAL A 81 21.63 -8.58 12.84
N LEU A 82 20.70 -9.17 13.59
CA LEU A 82 19.96 -8.47 14.65
C LEU A 82 20.89 -8.06 15.81
N ALA A 83 21.80 -8.94 16.23
CA ALA A 83 22.76 -8.67 17.29
C ALA A 83 23.75 -7.55 16.90
N LEU A 84 24.28 -7.60 15.68
CA LEU A 84 25.17 -6.57 15.15
C LEU A 84 24.46 -5.23 15.02
N TYR A 85 23.19 -5.21 14.59
CA TYR A 85 22.41 -3.98 14.52
C TYR A 85 22.16 -3.37 15.90
N ARG A 86 21.86 -4.20 16.93
CA ARG A 86 21.71 -3.72 18.31
C ARG A 86 22.98 -3.07 18.84
N ARG A 87 24.15 -3.59 18.45
CA ARG A 87 25.47 -3.10 18.90
C ARG A 87 25.95 -1.87 18.13
N LEU A 88 25.88 -1.91 16.79
CA LEU A 88 26.53 -0.92 15.91
C LEU A 88 25.53 0.11 15.33
N GLY A 89 24.23 -0.18 15.39
CA GLY A 89 23.19 0.61 14.73
C GLY A 89 23.20 0.43 13.20
N PRO A 90 22.70 1.41 12.42
CA PRO A 90 22.55 1.33 10.96
C PRO A 90 23.87 1.51 10.18
N LYS A 91 24.96 0.90 10.67
CA LYS A 91 26.30 0.95 10.06
C LYS A 91 26.56 -0.28 9.19
N TRP A 92 25.82 -0.38 8.08
CA TRP A 92 25.80 -1.57 7.22
C TRP A 92 27.18 -1.99 6.69
N HIS A 93 28.06 -1.02 6.38
CA HIS A 93 29.43 -1.32 5.91
C HIS A 93 30.35 -1.85 7.01
N GLU A 94 30.09 -1.56 8.29
CA GLU A 94 30.82 -2.21 9.38
C GLU A 94 30.32 -3.63 9.59
N MET A 95 29.00 -3.86 9.46
CA MET A 95 28.40 -5.19 9.52
C MET A 95 28.87 -6.09 8.38
N GLU A 96 29.01 -5.54 7.17
CA GLU A 96 29.54 -6.22 5.98
C GLU A 96 30.92 -6.83 6.22
N LYS A 97 31.82 -6.10 6.91
CA LYS A 97 33.15 -6.62 7.26
C LYS A 97 33.12 -7.80 8.23
N LEU A 98 32.05 -7.93 9.01
CA LEU A 98 31.90 -8.97 10.04
C LEU A 98 31.14 -10.20 9.55
N MET A 99 30.26 -10.02 8.55
CA MET A 99 29.35 -11.05 8.06
C MET A 99 29.71 -11.60 6.69
N GLU A 100 30.73 -11.03 6.04
CA GLU A 100 31.17 -11.39 4.69
C GLU A 100 30.01 -11.41 3.66
N LYS A 101 29.01 -10.55 3.86
CA LYS A 101 27.88 -10.35 2.95
C LYS A 101 27.74 -8.87 2.60
N PRO A 102 27.26 -8.53 1.38
CA PRO A 102 27.13 -7.14 0.98
C PRO A 102 26.28 -6.32 1.95
N ALA A 103 26.72 -5.10 2.27
CA ALA A 103 26.01 -4.19 3.17
C ALA A 103 24.55 -3.94 2.74
N ASP A 104 24.31 -3.83 1.44
CA ASP A 104 22.96 -3.64 0.90
C ASP A 104 22.07 -4.88 1.12
N THR A 105 22.64 -6.08 1.00
CA THR A 105 21.94 -7.35 1.22
C THR A 105 21.61 -7.53 2.70
N ILE A 106 22.56 -7.24 3.60
CA ILE A 106 22.34 -7.21 5.06
C ILE A 106 21.22 -6.23 5.42
N ARG A 107 21.25 -5.01 4.88
CA ARG A 107 20.24 -3.98 5.12
C ARG A 107 18.84 -4.46 4.68
N ILE A 108 18.73 -5.04 3.50
CA ILE A 108 17.44 -5.55 2.99
C ILE A 108 16.95 -6.69 3.89
N HIS A 109 17.81 -7.63 4.26
CA HIS A 109 17.45 -8.75 5.13
C HIS A 109 17.01 -8.28 6.51
N PHE A 110 17.74 -7.34 7.13
CA PHE A 110 17.32 -6.71 8.39
C PHE A 110 15.91 -6.12 8.30
N LEU A 111 15.62 -5.35 7.23
CA LEU A 111 14.29 -4.78 7.03
C LEU A 111 13.23 -5.87 6.88
N GLN A 112 13.54 -6.99 6.24
CA GLN A 112 12.63 -8.14 6.15
C GLN A 112 12.41 -8.83 7.50
N LEU A 113 13.44 -8.94 8.34
CA LEU A 113 13.32 -9.46 9.70
C LEU A 113 12.47 -8.55 10.59
N GLU A 114 12.68 -7.23 10.51
CA GLU A 114 11.83 -6.25 11.19
C GLU A 114 10.39 -6.30 10.68
N GLU A 115 10.18 -6.46 9.37
CA GLU A 115 8.83 -6.70 8.82
C GLU A 115 8.21 -7.98 9.38
N LYS A 116 8.96 -9.08 9.54
CA LYS A 116 8.46 -10.33 10.14
C LYS A 116 8.09 -10.19 11.63
N LYS A 117 8.68 -9.25 12.37
CA LYS A 117 8.34 -9.02 13.80
C LYS A 117 6.93 -8.46 13.98
N HIS A 118 6.49 -7.66 13.03
CA HIS A 118 5.10 -7.27 12.95
C HIS A 118 4.36 -8.50 12.40
N ASN A 119 3.22 -8.88 12.98
CA ASN A 119 2.43 -10.02 12.53
C ASN A 119 1.73 -9.66 11.20
N ILE A 120 2.54 -9.48 10.15
CA ILE A 120 2.17 -8.80 8.92
C ILE A 120 1.43 -9.76 8.02
N GLU A 121 0.17 -9.47 7.79
CA GLU A 121 -0.59 -10.06 6.71
C GLU A 121 -0.01 -9.58 5.36
N ARG A 122 0.28 -10.55 4.49
CA ARG A 122 0.71 -10.33 3.10
C ARG A 122 -0.49 -10.50 2.18
N GLY A 123 -0.58 -9.66 1.15
CA GLY A 123 -1.69 -9.72 0.19
C GLY A 123 -2.44 -8.40 0.08
N ARG A 124 -3.62 -8.46 -0.54
CA ARG A 124 -4.52 -7.30 -0.75
C ARG A 124 -4.88 -6.69 0.60
N TRP A 125 -5.00 -5.36 0.64
CA TRP A 125 -5.52 -4.67 1.82
C TRP A 125 -7.00 -4.98 1.97
N GLU A 126 -7.36 -5.59 3.08
CA GLU A 126 -8.75 -5.76 3.45
C GLU A 126 -9.33 -4.43 3.90
N PHE A 127 -10.65 -4.29 3.72
CA PHE A 127 -11.33 -3.04 3.98
C PHE A 127 -11.14 -2.56 5.44
N GLU A 128 -11.19 -3.49 6.40
CA GLU A 128 -11.00 -3.17 7.81
C GLU A 128 -9.63 -2.58 8.09
N GLU A 129 -8.60 -3.10 7.45
CA GLU A 129 -7.22 -2.63 7.60
C GLU A 129 -7.09 -1.20 7.08
N GLU A 130 -7.78 -0.88 5.99
CA GLU A 130 -7.84 0.47 5.44
C GLU A 130 -8.59 1.45 6.33
N VAL A 131 -9.66 1.00 6.99
CA VAL A 131 -10.37 1.80 7.99
C VAL A 131 -9.49 2.04 9.21
N ARG A 132 -8.82 1.00 9.73
CA ARG A 132 -7.87 1.13 10.85
C ARG A 132 -6.74 2.10 10.49
N LEU A 133 -6.16 2.00 9.30
CA LEU A 133 -5.11 2.93 8.83
C LEU A 133 -5.61 4.37 8.78
N GLN A 134 -6.80 4.61 8.25
CA GLN A 134 -7.37 5.97 8.19
C GLN A 134 -7.68 6.52 9.58
N ASN A 135 -8.21 5.70 10.48
CA ASN A 135 -8.48 6.11 11.86
C ASN A 135 -7.17 6.44 12.60
N ALA A 136 -6.14 5.61 12.44
CA ALA A 136 -4.81 5.89 12.97
C ALA A 136 -4.27 7.24 12.45
N MET A 137 -4.43 7.52 11.17
CA MET A 137 -3.97 8.79 10.58
C MET A 137 -4.78 10.00 11.05
N LYS A 138 -6.09 9.85 11.31
CA LYS A 138 -6.89 10.92 11.95
C LYS A 138 -6.45 11.16 13.40
N LYS A 139 -6.14 10.09 14.14
CA LYS A 139 -5.71 10.12 15.54
C LYS A 139 -4.33 10.76 15.70
N PHE A 140 -3.36 10.37 14.87
CA PHE A 140 -1.97 10.84 14.98
C PHE A 140 -1.64 12.05 14.09
N GLY A 141 -2.58 12.47 13.23
CA GLY A 141 -2.40 13.60 12.34
C GLY A 141 -1.87 13.22 10.95
N HIS A 142 -2.32 13.96 9.95
CA HIS A 142 -2.06 13.66 8.54
C HIS A 142 -0.65 14.02 8.09
N THR A 143 -0.20 13.37 7.02
CA THR A 143 1.09 13.65 6.39
C THR A 143 1.12 15.03 5.72
N GLU A 144 2.22 15.75 5.85
CA GLU A 144 2.51 16.98 5.10
C GLU A 144 2.58 16.74 3.58
N ARG A 145 2.70 17.82 2.79
CA ARG A 145 2.80 17.76 1.31
C ARG A 145 3.95 16.87 0.82
N ASN A 146 4.99 16.64 1.59
CA ASN A 146 6.12 15.76 1.24
C ASN A 146 5.91 14.29 1.68
N GLY A 147 4.79 13.93 2.29
CA GLY A 147 4.53 12.59 2.84
C GLY A 147 5.16 12.34 4.22
N ARG A 148 5.73 13.37 4.88
CA ARG A 148 6.23 13.26 6.24
C ARG A 148 5.09 13.33 7.25
N LEU A 149 5.22 12.55 8.31
CA LEU A 149 4.31 12.57 9.46
C LEU A 149 4.57 13.80 10.35
N PRO A 150 3.59 14.20 11.16
CA PRO A 150 3.79 15.20 12.21
C PRO A 150 4.95 14.85 13.14
N ARG A 151 5.58 15.88 13.73
CA ARG A 151 6.69 15.68 14.69
C ARG A 151 6.25 14.78 15.84
N GLY A 152 7.05 13.75 16.14
CA GLY A 152 6.78 12.79 17.23
C GLY A 152 5.91 11.58 16.85
N VAL A 153 5.44 11.52 15.61
CA VAL A 153 4.67 10.39 15.07
C VAL A 153 5.54 9.58 14.12
N THR A 154 5.61 8.27 14.36
CA THR A 154 6.33 7.33 13.52
C THR A 154 5.37 6.34 12.89
N TRP A 155 5.78 5.75 11.76
CA TRP A 155 5.02 4.68 11.11
C TRP A 155 4.91 3.43 11.98
N GLU A 156 5.79 3.23 12.98
CA GLU A 156 5.62 2.15 13.97
C GLU A 156 4.38 2.35 14.83
N LYS A 157 4.11 3.58 15.29
CA LYS A 157 2.90 3.89 16.08
C LYS A 157 1.63 3.65 15.26
N ILE A 158 1.66 4.03 13.99
CA ILE A 158 0.53 3.82 13.07
C ILE A 158 0.33 2.33 12.79
N ALA A 159 1.39 1.59 12.50
CA ALA A 159 1.33 0.14 12.27
C ALA A 159 0.78 -0.60 13.49
N LYS A 160 1.15 -0.18 14.71
CA LYS A 160 0.61 -0.73 15.96
C LYS A 160 -0.90 -0.55 16.08
N GLU A 161 -1.44 0.60 15.64
CA GLU A 161 -2.89 0.84 15.63
C GLU A 161 -3.61 0.03 14.52
N VAL A 162 -2.94 -0.22 13.39
CA VAL A 162 -3.48 -1.06 12.31
C VAL A 162 -3.49 -2.54 12.69
N GLY A 163 -2.50 -2.99 13.45
CA GLY A 163 -2.39 -4.34 14.02
C GLY A 163 -1.95 -5.43 13.03
N THR A 164 -2.41 -5.37 11.78
CA THR A 164 -2.22 -6.42 10.76
C THR A 164 -1.15 -6.09 9.72
N ARG A 165 -0.63 -4.86 9.69
CA ARG A 165 0.33 -4.38 8.67
C ARG A 165 1.50 -3.66 9.32
N GLY A 166 2.66 -3.77 8.68
CA GLY A 166 3.90 -3.16 9.15
C GLY A 166 4.06 -1.69 8.75
N PRO A 167 5.02 -0.98 9.36
CA PRO A 167 5.26 0.46 9.14
C PRO A 167 5.44 0.83 7.66
N ALA A 168 6.25 0.04 6.94
CA ALA A 168 6.53 0.28 5.52
C ALA A 168 5.30 0.05 4.63
N GLN A 169 4.44 -0.91 4.97
CA GLN A 169 3.20 -1.16 4.25
C GLN A 169 2.19 -0.05 4.49
N CYS A 170 2.01 0.39 5.75
CA CYS A 170 1.16 1.53 6.11
C CYS A 170 1.61 2.79 5.37
N TYR A 171 2.91 3.10 5.35
CA TYR A 171 3.46 4.22 4.57
C TYR A 171 3.11 4.12 3.09
N LYS A 172 3.40 2.98 2.44
CA LYS A 172 3.11 2.79 1.01
C LYS A 172 1.62 2.93 0.73
N ARG A 173 0.76 2.27 1.50
CA ARG A 173 -0.70 2.35 1.31
C ARG A 173 -1.20 3.77 1.50
N TRP A 174 -0.75 4.47 2.54
CA TRP A 174 -1.12 5.86 2.77
C TRP A 174 -0.68 6.78 1.64
N VAL A 175 0.61 6.77 1.30
CA VAL A 175 1.19 7.71 0.32
C VAL A 175 0.69 7.44 -1.09
N TYR A 176 0.50 6.19 -1.49
CA TYR A 176 0.10 5.86 -2.86
C TYR A 176 -1.42 5.77 -3.06
N ALA A 177 -2.19 5.31 -2.06
CA ALA A 177 -3.63 5.15 -2.19
C ALA A 177 -4.45 6.31 -1.56
N PHE A 178 -4.02 6.83 -0.41
CA PHE A 178 -4.80 7.82 0.35
C PHE A 178 -4.34 9.27 0.16
N ARG A 179 -3.05 9.53 -0.11
CA ARG A 179 -2.54 10.90 -0.22
C ARG A 179 -3.23 11.74 -1.31
N ARG A 180 -3.52 11.15 -2.47
CA ARG A 180 -4.25 11.85 -3.56
C ARG A 180 -5.71 12.15 -3.17
N THR A 181 -6.36 11.25 -2.44
CA THR A 181 -7.76 11.42 -2.04
C THR A 181 -7.91 12.45 -0.92
N GLU A 182 -6.90 12.59 -0.05
CA GLU A 182 -6.79 13.67 0.94
C GLU A 182 -6.53 15.04 0.31
N MET A 183 -5.51 15.15 -0.56
CA MET A 183 -5.13 16.43 -1.18
C MET A 183 -6.23 17.07 -2.03
N THR A 184 -7.10 16.25 -2.61
CA THR A 184 -8.20 16.72 -3.48
C THR A 184 -9.50 16.99 -2.72
N LYS A 185 -9.53 16.77 -1.38
CA LYS A 185 -10.77 16.68 -0.58
C LYS A 185 -11.84 15.80 -1.24
N ALA A 186 -11.44 14.88 -2.12
CA ALA A 186 -12.34 14.00 -2.84
C ALA A 186 -12.70 12.79 -1.96
N HIS A 187 -13.24 13.06 -0.77
CA HIS A 187 -13.91 12.08 0.09
C HIS A 187 -15.27 11.64 -0.49
N LYS A 188 -15.45 11.68 -1.82
CA LYS A 188 -16.72 11.32 -2.43
C LYS A 188 -16.77 9.80 -2.53
N LYS A 189 -17.39 9.17 -1.54
CA LYS A 189 -17.85 7.78 -1.64
C LYS A 189 -18.59 7.61 -2.97
N VAL A 190 -18.21 6.59 -3.72
CA VAL A 190 -18.94 6.19 -4.93
C VAL A 190 -19.92 5.10 -4.54
N TRP A 191 -21.13 5.17 -5.09
CA TRP A 191 -22.17 4.17 -4.86
C TRP A 191 -21.66 2.79 -5.29
N ASN A 192 -21.77 1.80 -4.43
CA ASN A 192 -21.30 0.43 -4.68
C ASN A 192 -22.39 -0.61 -4.34
N SER A 193 -22.06 -1.90 -4.50
CA SER A 193 -22.98 -3.01 -4.24
C SER A 193 -23.47 -3.05 -2.78
N PHE A 194 -22.63 -2.68 -1.80
CA PHE A 194 -23.03 -2.62 -0.40
C PHE A 194 -24.06 -1.53 -0.14
N ASP A 195 -23.95 -0.39 -0.82
CA ASP A 195 -24.96 0.68 -0.74
C ASP A 195 -26.30 0.22 -1.33
N THR A 196 -26.27 -0.60 -2.39
CA THR A 196 -27.47 -1.22 -2.95
C THR A 196 -28.10 -2.24 -1.99
N ILE A 197 -27.29 -3.11 -1.36
CA ILE A 197 -27.76 -4.08 -0.36
C ILE A 197 -28.41 -3.36 0.83
N HIS A 198 -27.74 -2.34 1.37
CA HIS A 198 -28.25 -1.52 2.47
C HIS A 198 -29.55 -0.80 2.11
N LEU A 199 -29.66 -0.28 0.88
CA LEU A 199 -30.87 0.40 0.41
C LEU A 199 -32.08 -0.55 0.34
N ILE A 200 -31.89 -1.76 -0.21
CA ILE A 200 -32.95 -2.78 -0.28
C ILE A 200 -33.40 -3.17 1.14
N ASN A 201 -32.44 -3.42 2.04
CA ASN A 201 -32.71 -3.82 3.42
C ASN A 201 -33.47 -2.73 4.20
N GLU A 202 -33.04 -1.47 4.09
CA GLU A 202 -33.68 -0.34 4.78
C GLU A 202 -35.12 -0.11 4.33
N ILE A 203 -35.41 -0.20 3.03
CA ILE A 203 -36.77 0.01 2.52
C ILE A 203 -37.66 -1.19 2.85
N TYR A 204 -37.15 -2.42 2.78
CA TYR A 204 -37.94 -3.61 3.14
C TYR A 204 -38.40 -3.60 4.61
N HIS A 205 -37.55 -3.15 5.54
CA HIS A 205 -37.86 -3.09 6.97
C HIS A 205 -38.53 -1.77 7.42
N ALA A 206 -38.78 -0.82 6.52
CA ALA A 206 -39.43 0.43 6.87
C ALA A 206 -40.90 0.17 7.31
N LYS A 207 -41.21 0.47 8.57
CA LYS A 207 -42.54 0.28 9.17
C LYS A 207 -43.65 1.13 8.54
N SER A 208 -43.30 2.24 7.90
CA SER A 208 -44.21 3.14 7.19
C SER A 208 -43.62 3.45 5.82
N ILE A 209 -44.14 2.79 4.78
CA ILE A 209 -43.91 3.16 3.39
C ILE A 209 -45.26 3.71 2.91
N PRO A 210 -45.43 5.04 2.83
CA PRO A 210 -46.64 5.59 2.24
C PRO A 210 -46.79 5.02 0.83
N SER A 211 -48.03 4.73 0.42
CA SER A 211 -48.33 4.04 -0.85
C SER A 211 -47.71 4.69 -2.09
N ASN A 212 -47.33 5.98 -2.04
CA ASN A 212 -46.86 6.73 -3.21
C ASN A 212 -45.59 7.57 -3.01
N ASP A 213 -45.10 7.84 -1.78
CA ASP A 213 -43.87 8.62 -1.63
C ASP A 213 -43.12 8.28 -0.32
N TYR A 214 -41.98 7.61 -0.46
CA TYR A 214 -41.08 7.33 0.66
C TYR A 214 -40.29 8.60 1.00
N ASP A 215 -40.24 8.98 2.28
CA ASP A 215 -39.50 10.17 2.70
C ASP A 215 -37.98 9.92 2.69
N TRP A 216 -37.38 10.16 1.52
CA TRP A 216 -35.94 10.02 1.27
C TRP A 216 -35.07 10.92 2.16
N SER A 217 -35.63 12.01 2.70
CA SER A 217 -34.91 12.94 3.57
C SER A 217 -34.57 12.29 4.92
N LYS A 218 -35.42 11.39 5.40
CA LYS A 218 -35.20 10.64 6.64
C LYS A 218 -34.14 9.56 6.52
N VAL A 219 -33.85 9.06 5.33
CA VAL A 219 -32.86 7.99 5.14
C VAL A 219 -31.55 8.43 4.53
N VAL A 220 -31.49 9.56 3.82
CA VAL A 220 -30.28 9.98 3.07
C VAL A 220 -29.03 10.07 3.95
N HIS A 221 -29.17 10.46 5.21
CA HIS A 221 -28.05 10.58 6.15
C HIS A 221 -27.35 9.23 6.41
N LYS A 222 -28.05 8.10 6.22
CA LYS A 222 -27.49 6.74 6.31
C LYS A 222 -26.62 6.36 5.11
N PHE A 223 -26.66 7.14 4.01
CA PHE A 223 -25.99 6.84 2.74
C PHE A 223 -25.01 7.95 2.32
N PRO A 224 -23.76 7.92 2.79
CA PRO A 224 -22.74 8.91 2.42
C PRO A 224 -22.49 9.00 0.90
N ALA A 225 -22.70 7.90 0.14
CA ALA A 225 -22.57 7.87 -1.31
C ALA A 225 -23.70 8.61 -2.05
N ALA A 226 -24.89 8.71 -1.46
CA ALA A 226 -26.04 9.33 -2.10
C ALA A 226 -25.93 10.84 -2.19
N LYS A 227 -25.33 11.49 -1.18
CA LYS A 227 -25.18 12.94 -1.01
C LYS A 227 -26.48 13.72 -0.85
N THR A 228 -27.53 13.38 -1.60
CA THR A 228 -28.84 14.05 -1.59
C THR A 228 -29.98 13.05 -1.66
N ALA A 229 -31.11 13.40 -1.05
CA ALA A 229 -32.32 12.56 -1.05
C ALA A 229 -32.82 12.28 -2.47
N ARG A 230 -32.72 13.27 -3.37
CA ARG A 230 -33.05 13.13 -4.80
C ARG A 230 -32.20 12.07 -5.51
N ASN A 231 -30.90 12.03 -5.22
CA ASN A 231 -30.01 11.03 -5.82
C ASN A 231 -30.28 9.63 -5.28
N LEU A 232 -30.60 9.49 -3.99
CA LEU A 232 -31.02 8.21 -3.39
C LEU A 232 -32.33 7.70 -4.04
N CYS A 233 -33.32 8.57 -4.21
CA CYS A 233 -34.55 8.26 -4.93
C CYS A 233 -34.30 7.81 -6.38
N ARG A 234 -33.40 8.49 -7.11
CA ARG A 234 -33.02 8.09 -8.47
C ARG A 234 -32.36 6.70 -8.50
N LYS A 235 -31.50 6.39 -7.54
CA LYS A 235 -30.86 5.08 -7.42
C LYS A 235 -31.89 3.98 -7.17
N TRP A 236 -32.87 4.22 -6.31
CA TRP A 236 -33.97 3.30 -6.08
C TRP A 236 -34.83 3.08 -7.33
N LYS A 237 -35.28 4.15 -8.00
CA LYS A 237 -36.08 4.05 -9.23
C LYS A 237 -35.36 3.27 -10.33
N TYR A 238 -34.05 3.47 -10.46
CA TYR A 238 -33.21 2.72 -11.40
C TYR A 238 -33.14 1.23 -11.04
N LEU A 239 -32.95 0.91 -9.76
CA LEU A 239 -32.93 -0.46 -9.24
C LEU A 239 -34.26 -1.19 -9.52
N VAL A 240 -35.38 -0.55 -9.21
CA VAL A 240 -36.73 -1.08 -9.47
C VAL A 240 -36.98 -1.25 -10.97
N SER A 241 -36.61 -0.27 -11.80
CA SER A 241 -36.82 -0.34 -13.24
C SER A 241 -36.06 -1.48 -13.92
N ASN A 242 -34.87 -1.83 -13.42
CA ASN A 242 -34.04 -2.86 -14.03
C ASN A 242 -34.33 -4.27 -13.53
N HIS A 243 -34.73 -4.41 -12.27
CA HIS A 243 -34.80 -5.72 -11.63
C HIS A 243 -36.21 -6.15 -11.22
N VAL A 244 -37.18 -5.24 -11.11
CA VAL A 244 -38.56 -5.58 -10.74
C VAL A 244 -39.44 -5.66 -12.00
N PRO A 245 -40.14 -6.78 -12.26
CA PRO A 245 -41.07 -6.90 -13.38
C PRO A 245 -42.18 -5.85 -13.31
N LYS A 246 -42.65 -5.36 -14.48
CA LYS A 246 -43.70 -4.32 -14.55
C LYS A 246 -44.97 -4.69 -13.76
N SER A 247 -45.32 -5.97 -13.72
CA SER A 247 -46.49 -6.51 -12.98
C SER A 247 -46.39 -6.36 -11.46
N SER A 248 -45.18 -6.19 -10.91
CA SER A 248 -44.91 -6.07 -9.47
C SER A 248 -44.61 -4.64 -9.03
N ARG A 249 -44.71 -3.64 -9.92
CA ARG A 249 -44.40 -2.22 -9.65
C ARG A 249 -45.59 -1.41 -9.12
N ASN A 250 -46.51 -2.06 -8.42
CA ASN A 250 -47.78 -1.45 -8.03
C ASN A 250 -47.64 -0.61 -6.75
N ASN A 251 -46.69 -0.96 -5.88
CA ASN A 251 -46.32 -0.15 -4.72
C ASN A 251 -44.86 -0.39 -4.33
N GLU A 252 -44.27 0.57 -3.62
CA GLU A 252 -42.85 0.52 -3.23
C GLU A 252 -42.54 -0.66 -2.29
N LYS A 253 -43.52 -1.12 -1.52
CA LYS A 253 -43.38 -2.27 -0.61
C LYS A 253 -43.26 -3.59 -1.37
N ALA A 254 -44.00 -3.76 -2.45
CA ALA A 254 -43.95 -4.93 -3.33
C ALA A 254 -42.64 -4.95 -4.12
N CYS A 255 -42.20 -3.78 -4.61
CA CYS A 255 -40.87 -3.62 -5.21
C CYS A 255 -39.76 -4.04 -4.24
N ALA A 256 -39.80 -3.56 -2.99
CA ALA A 256 -38.82 -3.91 -1.97
C ALA A 256 -38.85 -5.40 -1.60
N ALA A 257 -40.04 -5.99 -1.42
CA ALA A 257 -40.19 -7.41 -1.13
C ALA A 257 -39.66 -8.29 -2.26
N TYR A 258 -39.90 -7.91 -3.52
CA TYR A 258 -39.36 -8.60 -4.68
C TYR A 258 -37.82 -8.54 -4.71
N LEU A 259 -37.25 -7.34 -4.56
CA LEU A 259 -35.80 -7.15 -4.55
C LEU A 259 -35.13 -7.90 -3.39
N TYR A 260 -35.74 -7.87 -2.20
CA TYR A 260 -35.24 -8.59 -1.03
C TYR A 260 -35.23 -10.11 -1.26
N LYS A 261 -36.28 -10.65 -1.89
CA LYS A 261 -36.41 -12.10 -2.12
C LYS A 261 -35.55 -12.62 -3.28
N TYR A 262 -35.47 -11.87 -4.39
CA TYR A 262 -34.92 -12.40 -5.65
C TYR A 262 -33.59 -11.75 -6.08
N HIS A 263 -33.34 -10.49 -5.73
CA HIS A 263 -32.12 -9.78 -6.16
C HIS A 263 -31.04 -9.75 -5.08
N LEU A 264 -31.44 -9.55 -3.81
CA LEU A 264 -30.53 -9.46 -2.67
C LEU A 264 -29.63 -10.71 -2.50
N PRO A 265 -30.13 -11.96 -2.61
CA PRO A 265 -29.28 -13.14 -2.45
C PRO A 265 -28.15 -13.22 -3.48
N GLY A 266 -28.41 -12.80 -4.73
CA GLY A 266 -27.38 -12.77 -5.77
C GLY A 266 -26.29 -11.73 -5.48
N LEU A 267 -26.67 -10.57 -4.94
CA LEU A 267 -25.71 -9.55 -4.51
C LEU A 267 -24.85 -10.04 -3.34
N LEU A 268 -25.46 -10.69 -2.34
CA LEU A 268 -24.74 -11.24 -1.18
C LEU A 268 -23.77 -12.35 -1.59
N SER A 269 -24.19 -13.25 -2.49
CA SER A 269 -23.35 -14.31 -3.04
C SER A 269 -22.15 -13.76 -3.81
N SER A 270 -22.36 -12.76 -4.69
CA SER A 270 -21.28 -12.14 -5.44
C SER A 270 -20.27 -11.38 -4.56
N CYS A 271 -20.72 -10.84 -3.43
CA CYS A 271 -19.88 -10.13 -2.47
C CYS A 271 -19.33 -11.04 -1.36
N ASN A 272 -19.78 -12.29 -1.28
CA ASN A 272 -19.48 -13.26 -0.21
C ASN A 272 -19.57 -12.65 1.20
N ILE A 273 -20.69 -12.00 1.52
CA ILE A 273 -20.84 -11.23 2.75
C ILE A 273 -22.24 -11.31 3.35
N SER A 274 -22.38 -11.11 4.67
CA SER A 274 -23.68 -11.02 5.35
C SER A 274 -24.35 -9.64 5.14
N ILE A 275 -25.67 -9.58 5.35
CA ILE A 275 -26.45 -8.35 5.21
C ILE A 275 -26.00 -7.30 6.24
N GLU A 276 -25.81 -7.71 7.50
CA GLU A 276 -25.40 -6.82 8.59
C GLU A 276 -24.06 -6.18 8.27
N ARG A 277 -23.12 -6.98 7.76
CA ARG A 277 -21.80 -6.53 7.37
C ARG A 277 -21.86 -5.59 6.17
N ALA A 278 -22.67 -5.88 5.16
CA ALA A 278 -22.87 -4.98 4.02
C ALA A 278 -23.48 -3.62 4.44
N VAL A 279 -24.41 -3.61 5.40
CA VAL A 279 -25.00 -2.38 5.96
C VAL A 279 -23.94 -1.54 6.68
N GLU A 280 -23.07 -2.16 7.47
CA GLU A 280 -21.95 -1.49 8.14
C GLU A 280 -21.01 -0.85 7.11
N LEU A 281 -20.60 -1.61 6.09
CA LEU A 281 -19.76 -1.15 4.99
C LEU A 281 -20.41 0.02 4.21
N SER A 282 -21.72 -0.02 3.99
CA SER A 282 -22.45 1.07 3.33
C SER A 282 -22.44 2.39 4.13
N LYS A 283 -22.37 2.33 5.46
CA LYS A 283 -22.27 3.55 6.29
C LYS A 283 -20.85 4.14 6.29
N CYS A 284 -19.84 3.35 5.92
CA CYS A 284 -18.47 3.83 5.81
C CYS A 284 -18.25 4.70 4.57
N SER A 285 -17.62 5.87 4.75
CA SER A 285 -17.57 6.96 3.77
C SER A 285 -16.64 6.74 2.56
N ARG A 286 -16.00 5.58 2.38
CA ARG A 286 -14.86 5.49 1.44
C ARG A 286 -14.62 4.14 0.73
N LEU A 287 -15.64 3.33 0.53
CA LEU A 287 -15.53 2.17 -0.37
C LEU A 287 -15.49 2.63 -1.83
N LYS A 288 -14.32 2.57 -2.46
CA LYS A 288 -14.20 2.28 -3.89
C LYS A 288 -13.67 0.85 -3.98
N GLN A 289 -14.40 -0.02 -4.68
CA GLN A 289 -13.84 -1.29 -5.17
C GLN A 289 -12.81 -0.99 -6.27
#